data_AF-A0A937XQX4-F1
#
_entry.id   AF-A0A937XQX4-F1
#
_cell.length_a   1.000
_cell.length_b   1.000
_cell.length_c   1.000
_cell.angle_alpha   90.00
_cell.angle_beta   90.00
_cell.angle_gamma   90.00
#
_symmetry.space_group_name_H-M   'P 1'
#
loop_
_entity.id
_entity.type
_entity.pdbx_description
1 polymer ?
#
loop_
_entity_poly.entity_id
_entity_poly.type
_entity_poly.pdbx_seq_one_letter_code
_entity_poly.pdbx_strand_id
1 'polypeptide(L)'
;MAEGMLLVDRQGRVVWINDGYRRFLPALGFEREEDFIGRPVEEVVPDTQIRHVLETGKSVLIDLLTNKAGTFVVSRIRCATKRACCSSFA
;
A
#
# COMPACT_ATOMS: atom_id res chain seq x y z
N MET A 1 -6.42 -9.28 -12.53
CA MET A 1 -6.81 -9.33 -11.10
C MET A 1 -5.86 -8.43 -10.34
N ALA A 2 -6.25 -7.81 -9.22
CA ALA A 2 -5.32 -7.00 -8.43
C ALA A 2 -4.15 -7.87 -7.94
N GLU A 3 -2.93 -7.49 -8.28
CA GLU A 3 -1.72 -8.26 -7.96
C GLU A 3 -1.24 -8.02 -6.53
N GLY A 4 -1.62 -6.91 -5.92
CA GLY A 4 -1.32 -6.62 -4.52
C GLY A 4 -2.37 -5.72 -3.92
N MET A 5 -2.68 -5.90 -2.65
CA MET A 5 -3.56 -5.00 -1.90
C MET A 5 -3.01 -4.83 -0.49
N LEU A 6 -2.99 -3.60 -0.01
CA LEU A 6 -2.65 -3.25 1.36
C LEU A 6 -3.68 -2.29 1.93
N LEU A 7 -3.95 -2.44 3.22
CA LEU A 7 -4.80 -1.55 4.00
C LEU A 7 -3.94 -0.83 5.02
N VAL A 8 -4.15 0.48 5.14
CA VAL A 8 -3.49 1.32 6.12
C VAL A 8 -4.50 2.05 7.00
N ASP A 9 -4.09 2.24 8.25
CA ASP A 9 -4.89 2.91 9.27
C ASP A 9 -4.77 4.45 9.21
N ARG A 10 -5.36 5.10 10.21
CA ARG A 10 -5.38 6.56 10.39
C ARG A 10 -3.99 7.18 10.59
N GLN A 11 -3.05 6.40 11.10
CA GLN A 11 -1.68 6.83 11.37
C GLN A 11 -0.76 6.54 10.17
N GLY A 12 -1.30 6.01 9.08
CA GLY A 12 -0.53 5.61 7.91
C GLY A 12 0.26 4.31 8.12
N ARG A 13 -0.14 3.47 9.08
CA ARG A 13 0.48 2.16 9.34
C ARG A 13 -0.24 1.07 8.59
N VAL A 14 0.52 0.12 8.04
CA VAL A 14 -0.07 -1.03 7.36
C VAL A 14 -0.73 -1.93 8.40
N VAL A 15 -2.00 -2.25 8.21
CA VAL A 15 -2.75 -3.12 9.12
C VAL A 15 -3.15 -4.45 8.48
N TRP A 16 -3.10 -4.54 7.15
CA TRP A 16 -3.43 -5.76 6.43
C TRP A 16 -2.85 -5.73 5.02
N ILE A 17 -2.53 -6.90 4.48
CA ILE A 17 -2.13 -7.11 3.08
C ILE A 17 -2.80 -8.38 2.54
N ASN A 18 -2.96 -8.49 1.21
CA ASN A 18 -3.44 -9.71 0.57
C ASN A 18 -2.29 -10.66 0.19
N ASP A 19 -2.65 -11.89 -0.21
CA ASP A 19 -1.69 -12.92 -0.64
C ASP A 19 -0.87 -12.52 -1.88
N GLY A 20 -1.45 -11.69 -2.76
CA GLY A 20 -0.72 -11.15 -3.89
C GLY A 20 0.45 -10.26 -3.46
N TYR A 21 0.20 -9.37 -2.49
CA TYR A 21 1.22 -8.49 -1.93
C TYR A 21 2.32 -9.28 -1.18
N ARG A 22 1.96 -10.39 -0.52
CA ARG A 22 2.92 -11.29 0.15
C ARG A 22 4.03 -11.78 -0.77
N ARG A 23 3.75 -11.97 -2.07
CA ARG A 23 4.73 -12.41 -3.06
C ARG A 23 5.80 -11.35 -3.35
N PHE A 24 5.49 -10.08 -3.11
CA PHE A 24 6.42 -8.97 -3.30
C PHE A 24 7.23 -8.65 -2.05
N LEU A 25 6.88 -9.20 -0.87
CA LEU A 25 7.62 -8.97 0.38
C LEU A 25 9.11 -9.31 0.25
N PRO A 26 9.53 -10.46 -0.33
CA PRO A 26 10.95 -10.77 -0.48
C PRO A 26 11.69 -9.76 -1.37
N ALA A 27 11.05 -9.25 -2.42
CA ALA A 27 11.62 -8.22 -3.30
C ALA A 27 11.76 -6.86 -2.59
N LEU A 28 10.93 -6.61 -1.57
CA LEU A 28 10.98 -5.44 -0.71
C LEU A 28 11.96 -5.62 0.47
N GLY A 29 12.53 -6.82 0.65
CA GLY A 29 13.46 -7.13 1.74
C GLY A 29 12.79 -7.58 3.04
N PHE A 30 11.53 -8.04 2.97
CA PHE A 30 10.78 -8.57 4.11
C PHE A 30 10.59 -10.09 3.94
N GLU A 31 10.95 -10.86 4.98
CA GLU A 31 10.79 -12.32 4.96
C GLU A 31 9.42 -12.76 5.48
N ARG A 32 8.83 -12.01 6.43
CA ARG A 32 7.55 -12.34 7.06
C ARG A 32 6.59 -11.16 6.98
N GLU A 33 5.29 -11.46 6.89
CA GLU A 33 4.23 -10.45 6.97
C GLU A 33 4.28 -9.65 8.28
N GLU A 34 4.67 -10.31 9.37
CA GLU A 34 4.76 -9.73 10.71
C GLU A 34 5.75 -8.56 10.78
N ASP A 35 6.82 -8.61 9.97
CA ASP A 35 7.82 -7.55 9.87
C ASP A 35 7.31 -6.35 9.06
N PHE A 36 6.22 -6.53 8.32
CA PHE A 36 5.62 -5.54 7.44
C PHE A 36 4.40 -4.86 8.08
N ILE A 37 3.54 -5.62 8.74
CA ILE A 37 2.36 -5.11 9.44
C ILE A 37 2.80 -4.23 10.63
N GLY A 38 2.15 -3.08 10.79
CA GLY A 38 2.44 -2.08 11.81
C GLY A 38 3.48 -1.03 11.41
N ARG A 39 4.24 -1.27 10.32
CA ARG A 39 5.18 -0.27 9.80
C ARG A 39 4.47 0.88 9.08
N PRO A 40 5.06 2.08 9.09
CA PRO A 40 4.58 3.19 8.27
C PRO A 40 4.61 2.82 6.80
N VAL A 41 3.54 3.13 6.06
CA VAL A 41 3.42 2.81 4.64
C VAL A 41 4.55 3.43 3.80
N GLU A 42 5.04 4.59 4.22
CA GLU A 42 6.13 5.33 3.54
C GLU A 42 7.50 4.65 3.67
N GLU A 43 7.71 3.82 4.71
CA GLU A 43 8.95 3.05 4.85
C GLU A 43 8.98 1.84 3.93
N VAL A 44 7.82 1.20 3.76
CA VAL A 44 7.69 -0.04 2.98
C VAL A 44 7.49 0.23 1.50
N VAL A 45 6.78 1.31 1.19
CA VAL A 45 6.52 1.76 -0.16
C VAL A 45 6.79 3.26 -0.17
N PRO A 46 7.94 3.71 -0.67
CA PRO A 46 8.18 5.14 -0.85
C PRO A 46 7.18 5.71 -1.87
N ASP A 47 6.85 7.00 -1.73
CA ASP A 47 6.00 7.76 -2.67
C ASP A 47 4.55 7.26 -2.87
N THR A 48 3.98 6.49 -1.93
CA THR A 48 2.58 6.05 -2.06
C THR A 48 1.56 7.19 -1.95
N GLN A 49 1.95 8.35 -1.46
CA GLN A 49 1.06 9.47 -1.15
C GLN A 49 -0.20 9.09 -0.34
N ILE A 50 -0.24 7.95 0.37
CA ILE A 50 -1.46 7.57 1.11
C ILE A 50 -1.67 8.51 2.29
N ARG A 51 -0.61 9.04 2.88
CA ARG A 51 -0.73 10.12 3.87
C ARG A 51 -1.54 11.29 3.31
N HIS A 52 -1.28 11.69 2.06
CA HIS A 52 -2.07 12.73 1.37
C HIS A 52 -3.54 12.31 1.17
N VAL A 53 -3.81 11.05 0.80
CA VAL A 53 -5.20 10.54 0.65
C VAL A 53 -5.94 10.52 2.00
N LEU A 54 -5.25 10.18 3.08
CA LEU A 54 -5.81 10.17 4.44
C LEU A 54 -6.12 11.58 4.94
N GLU A 55 -5.23 12.54 4.69
CA GLU A 55 -5.33 13.95 5.11
C GLU A 55 -6.35 14.72 4.27
N THR A 56 -6.23 14.68 2.94
CA THR A 56 -7.10 15.45 2.04
C THR A 56 -8.44 14.78 1.77
N GLY A 57 -8.51 13.46 1.96
CA GLY A 57 -9.67 12.67 1.60
C GLY A 57 -9.88 12.46 0.11
N LYS A 58 -8.95 12.93 -0.74
CA LYS A 58 -9.03 12.76 -2.19
C LYS A 58 -8.47 11.39 -2.57
N SER A 59 -9.34 10.50 -3.06
CA SER A 59 -8.92 9.21 -3.62
C SER A 59 -8.20 9.44 -4.96
N VAL A 60 -7.13 8.67 -5.20
CA VAL A 60 -6.40 8.65 -6.47
C VAL A 60 -6.69 7.32 -7.15
N LEU A 61 -7.44 7.34 -8.25
CA LEU A 61 -7.95 6.10 -8.84
C LEU A 61 -6.90 5.35 -9.67
N ILE A 62 -5.98 6.08 -10.33
CA ILE A 62 -4.91 5.51 -11.16
C ILE A 62 -3.66 6.33 -10.88
N ASP A 63 -2.62 5.69 -10.37
CA ASP A 63 -1.27 6.24 -10.23
C ASP A 63 -0.23 5.19 -10.63
N LEU A 64 0.97 5.64 -10.96
CA LEU A 64 2.11 4.76 -11.23
C LEU A 64 3.03 4.77 -10.03
N LEU A 65 3.23 3.60 -9.43
CA LEU A 65 4.16 3.42 -8.33
C LEU A 65 5.33 2.58 -8.79
N THR A 66 6.52 3.16 -8.80
CA THR A 66 7.75 2.45 -9.11
C THR A 66 8.48 2.14 -7.81
N ASN A 67 8.73 0.87 -7.55
CA ASN A 67 9.51 0.41 -6.40
C ASN A 67 10.55 -0.63 -6.85
N LYS A 68 11.27 -1.22 -5.88
CA LYS A 68 12.28 -2.24 -6.15
C LYS A 68 11.72 -3.52 -6.80
N ALA A 69 10.43 -3.77 -6.70
CA ALA A 69 9.75 -4.91 -7.31
C ALA A 69 9.24 -4.62 -8.74
N GLY A 70 9.29 -3.38 -9.21
CA GLY A 70 8.84 -2.97 -10.55
C GLY A 70 7.97 -1.72 -10.54
N THR A 71 7.38 -1.42 -11.70
CA THR A 71 6.38 -0.36 -11.85
C THR A 71 4.99 -0.96 -11.87
N PHE A 72 4.13 -0.49 -10.97
CA PHE A 72 2.77 -0.97 -10.78
C PHE A 72 1.78 0.17 -10.97
N VAL A 73 0.64 -0.14 -11.59
CA VAL A 73 -0.52 0.75 -11.59
C VAL A 73 -1.24 0.57 -10.26
N VAL A 74 -1.34 1.63 -9.47
CA VAL A 74 -1.95 1.57 -8.14
C VAL A 74 -3.20 2.43 -8.06
N SER A 75 -4.20 1.95 -7.32
CA SER A 75 -5.38 2.71 -6.94
C SER A 75 -5.37 2.93 -5.44
N ARG A 76 -5.61 4.16 -5.02
CA ARG A 76 -5.58 4.61 -3.62
C ARG A 76 -6.95 5.13 -3.26
N ILE A 77 -7.71 4.32 -2.53
CA ILE A 77 -9.11 4.59 -2.24
C ILE A 77 -9.26 4.82 -0.74
N ARG A 78 -9.94 5.91 -0.37
CA ARG A 78 -10.36 6.12 1.01
C ARG A 78 -11.49 5.17 1.36
N CYS A 79 -11.31 4.35 2.40
CA CYS A 79 -12.39 3.56 2.99
C CYS A 79 -13.14 4.36 4.06
N ALA A 80 -14.45 4.12 4.19
CA ALA A 80 -15.24 4.59 5.32
C ALA A 80 -14.58 4.10 6.63
N THR A 81 -14.45 5.00 7.62
CA THR A 81 -13.69 4.80 8.89
C THR A 81 -12.22 5.27 8.91
N LYS A 82 -11.86 6.29 8.11
CA LYS A 82 -10.50 6.88 8.03
C LYS A 82 -9.38 5.82 7.86
N ARG A 83 -9.63 4.82 7.03
CA ARG A 83 -8.61 3.90 6.52
C ARG A 83 -8.40 4.20 5.04
N ALA A 84 -7.24 3.83 4.50
CA ALA A 84 -7.00 3.91 3.06
C ALA A 84 -6.54 2.55 2.55
N CYS A 85 -7.00 2.19 1.35
CA CYS A 85 -6.63 0.97 0.67
C CYS A 85 -5.75 1.34 -0.53
N CYS A 86 -4.61 0.67 -0.67
CA CYS A 86 -3.83 0.66 -1.92
C CYS A 86 -4.07 -0.67 -2.61
N SER A 87 -4.57 -0.66 -3.83
CA SER A 87 -4.59 -1.84 -4.70
C SER A 87 -3.60 -1.63 -5.84
N SER A 88 -2.61 -2.51 -5.93
CA SER A 88 -1.64 -2.59 -7.01
C SER A 88 -2.10 -3.58 -8.07
N PHE A 89 -1.99 -3.16 -9.32
CA PHE A 89 -2.18 -3.94 -10.54
C PHE A 89 -0.85 -3.85 -11.31
N ALA A 90 -0.22 -4.96 -11.65
CA ALA A 90 0.82 -4.96 -12.68
C ALA A 90 0.20 -5.17 -14.06
#